data_AF-A7T7H0-F1
#
_entry.id   AF-A7T7H0-F1
#
_cell.length_a   1.000
_cell.length_b   1.000
_cell.length_c   1.000
_cell.angle_alpha   90.00
_cell.angle_beta   90.00
_cell.angle_gamma   90.00
#
_symmetry.space_group_name_H-M   'P 1'
#
loop_
_entity.id
_entity.type
_entity.pdbx_description
1 polymer ?
#
loop_
_entity_poly.entity_id
_entity_poly.type
_entity_poly.pdbx_seq_one_letter_code
_entity_poly.pdbx_strand_id
1 'polypeptide(L)'
;MRAMQTLGVPYTDLEVKTAMDSIAKQAAKIEANLLKNKDIKKTFDDLKATKVFAGMEFFIDSGDKPAFIKYPMVSLFLGVFLFLLIAIEIVISAVDKVTYQLLSEEQKKKLEEAQSLSFTESKWYKSLTRSKAIEEEADVMLDHDYDGIKELDNVLPPWWVYLFYGCVVFAVIYLVRFHVVGDYTQEQEYEMSLVEAQKEHEEYLKANPIQ
;
A
#
# COMPACT_ATOMS: atom_id res chain seq x y z
N MET A 1 15.87 22.72 24.69
CA MET A 1 17.19 23.18 24.20
C MET A 1 17.10 24.32 23.18
N ARG A 2 16.34 24.21 22.07
CA ARG A 2 16.12 25.36 21.15
C ARG A 2 15.59 26.63 21.84
N ALA A 3 14.63 26.48 22.76
CA ALA A 3 14.09 27.61 23.53
C ALA A 3 15.11 28.30 24.46
N MET A 4 16.11 27.57 24.97
CA MET A 4 17.15 28.14 25.83
C MET A 4 18.27 28.79 25.00
N GLN A 5 18.60 28.22 23.83
CA GLN A 5 19.51 28.83 22.85
C GLN A 5 18.98 30.19 22.34
N THR A 6 17.67 30.31 22.13
CA THR A 6 17.04 31.60 21.75
C THR A 6 17.01 32.62 22.89
N LEU A 7 17.15 32.20 24.15
CA LEU A 7 17.07 33.09 25.32
C LEU A 7 18.45 33.53 25.84
N GLY A 8 19.55 33.12 25.21
CA GLY A 8 20.91 33.58 25.55
C GLY A 8 21.39 33.17 26.95
N VAL A 9 20.73 32.20 27.59
CA VAL A 9 21.10 31.72 28.93
C VAL A 9 22.29 30.76 28.79
N PRO A 10 23.45 31.04 29.42
CA PRO A 10 24.60 30.14 29.37
C PRO A 10 24.25 28.82 30.07
N TYR A 11 24.54 27.70 29.40
CA TYR A 11 24.38 26.36 29.94
C TYR A 11 25.74 25.67 30.04
N THR A 12 25.86 24.74 30.98
CA THR A 12 27.06 23.92 31.15
C THR A 12 26.91 22.58 30.42
N ASP A 13 28.02 21.97 29.98
CA ASP A 13 28.01 20.64 29.33
C ASP A 13 27.39 19.55 30.22
N LEU A 14 27.51 19.73 31.54
CA LEU A 14 26.93 18.83 32.54
C LEU A 14 25.39 18.90 32.57
N GLU A 15 24.81 20.10 32.41
CA GLU A 15 23.36 20.29 32.34
C GLU A 15 22.79 19.70 31.05
N VAL A 16 23.49 19.87 29.92
CA VAL A 16 23.13 19.24 28.64
C VAL A 16 23.12 17.73 28.77
N LYS A 17 24.18 17.15 29.34
CA LYS A 17 24.28 15.71 29.57
C LYS A 17 23.15 15.20 30.47
N THR A 18 22.87 15.91 31.56
CA THR A 18 21.81 15.52 32.51
C THR A 18 20.42 15.58 31.85
N ALA A 19 20.17 16.61 31.03
CA ALA A 19 18.93 16.72 30.27
C ALA A 19 18.80 15.59 29.23
N MET A 20 19.88 15.25 28.53
CA MET A 20 19.91 14.13 27.58
C MET A 20 19.67 12.79 28.26
N ASP A 21 20.28 12.54 29.42
CA ASP A 21 20.07 11.31 30.19
C ASP A 21 18.61 11.20 30.67
N SER A 22 17.98 12.31 31.05
CA SER A 22 16.56 12.35 31.41
C SER A 22 15.65 12.03 30.22
N ILE A 23 15.95 12.60 29.05
CA ILE A 23 15.21 12.32 27.81
C ILE A 23 15.38 10.85 27.42
N ALA A 24 16.59 10.30 27.49
CA ALA A 24 16.87 8.90 27.18
C ALA A 24 16.10 7.95 28.12
N LYS A 25 16.06 8.25 29.43
CA LYS A 25 15.27 7.47 30.40
C LYS A 25 13.77 7.55 30.11
N GLN A 26 13.26 8.71 29.74
CA GLN A 26 11.85 8.87 29.38
C GLN A 26 11.51 8.12 28.09
N ALA A 27 12.38 8.19 27.07
CA ALA A 27 12.23 7.44 25.82
C ALA A 27 12.20 5.93 26.05
N ALA A 28 13.13 5.39 26.85
CA ALA A 28 13.17 3.97 27.19
C ALA A 28 11.89 3.51 27.93
N LYS A 29 11.33 4.37 28.81
CA LYS A 29 10.09 4.07 29.51
C LYS A 29 8.87 4.07 28.57
N ILE A 30 8.84 4.96 27.59
CA ILE A 30 7.79 5.02 26.57
C ILE A 30 7.86 3.78 25.68
N GLU A 31 9.05 3.43 25.19
CA GLU A 31 9.27 2.24 24.37
C GLU A 31 8.84 0.96 25.09
N ALA A 32 9.24 0.79 26.36
CA ALA A 32 8.86 -0.35 27.18
C ALA A 32 7.35 -0.44 27.44
N ASN A 33 6.61 0.67 27.39
CA ASN A 33 5.15 0.68 27.55
C ASN A 33 4.43 0.43 26.23
N LEU A 34 4.95 0.90 25.10
CA LEU A 34 4.38 0.67 23.76
C LEU A 34 4.49 -0.81 23.36
N LEU A 35 5.62 -1.45 23.66
CA LEU A 35 5.87 -2.86 23.33
C LEU A 35 5.10 -3.87 24.21
N LYS A 36 4.37 -3.41 25.25
CA LYS A 36 3.48 -4.27 26.03
C LYS A 36 2.20 -4.62 25.29
N ASN A 37 1.78 -3.81 24.32
CA ASN A 37 0.65 -4.13 23.46
C ASN A 37 1.11 -5.13 22.39
N LYS A 38 0.49 -6.32 22.37
CA LYS A 38 0.85 -7.40 21.45
C LYS A 38 0.66 -7.02 19.98
N ASP A 39 -0.35 -6.21 19.68
CA ASP A 39 -0.65 -5.77 18.31
C ASP A 39 0.39 -4.76 17.85
N ILE A 40 0.74 -3.79 18.70
CA ILE A 40 1.81 -2.81 18.42
C ILE A 40 3.16 -3.51 18.26
N LYS A 41 3.46 -4.48 19.14
CA LYS A 41 4.68 -5.27 19.05
C LYS A 41 4.74 -6.07 17.76
N LYS A 42 3.64 -6.72 17.35
CA LYS A 42 3.56 -7.48 16.10
C LYS A 42 3.73 -6.56 14.89
N THR A 43 3.05 -5.42 14.85
CA THR A 43 3.20 -4.44 13.77
C THR A 43 4.64 -3.93 13.67
N PHE A 44 5.28 -3.65 14.81
CA PHE A 44 6.67 -3.21 14.86
C PHE A 44 7.66 -4.31 14.43
N ASP A 45 7.44 -5.55 14.87
CA ASP A 45 8.25 -6.71 14.48
C ASP A 45 8.10 -6.99 12.98
N ASP A 46 6.88 -6.93 12.42
CA ASP A 46 6.61 -7.10 10.98
C ASP A 46 7.24 -6.00 10.12
N LEU A 47 7.25 -4.76 10.64
CA LEU A 47 7.86 -3.62 9.96
C LEU A 47 9.40 -3.70 9.98
N LYS A 48 9.96 -4.14 11.10
CA LYS A 48 11.41 -4.34 11.28
C LYS A 48 11.94 -5.55 10.53
N ALA A 49 11.16 -6.63 10.43
CA ALA A 49 11.72 -7.93 10.12
C ALA A 49 12.09 -8.11 8.65
N THR A 50 11.38 -7.54 7.67
CA THR A 50 11.72 -7.89 6.26
C THR A 50 11.21 -6.93 5.18
N LYS A 51 9.98 -6.41 5.28
CA LYS A 51 9.31 -5.82 4.09
C LYS A 51 9.84 -4.46 3.66
N VAL A 52 10.10 -3.56 4.61
CA VAL A 52 10.62 -2.22 4.31
C VAL A 52 12.08 -2.29 3.89
N PHE A 53 12.89 -3.08 4.60
CA PHE A 53 14.31 -3.28 4.29
C PHE A 53 14.52 -3.95 2.92
N ALA A 54 13.76 -5.00 2.60
CA ALA A 54 13.86 -5.68 1.30
C ALA A 54 13.40 -4.77 0.15
N GLY A 55 12.33 -3.98 0.36
CA GLY A 55 11.90 -2.98 -0.63
C GLY A 55 12.98 -1.92 -0.89
N MET A 56 13.62 -1.41 0.17
CA MET A 56 14.68 -0.41 0.03
C MET A 56 15.89 -0.91 -0.74
N GLU A 57 16.35 -2.14 -0.49
CA GLU A 57 17.48 -2.71 -1.25
C GLU A 57 17.12 -2.95 -2.71
N PHE A 58 15.86 -3.29 -3.01
CA PHE A 58 15.40 -3.45 -4.39
C PHE A 58 15.33 -2.12 -5.17
N PHE A 59 14.93 -1.02 -4.51
CA PHE A 59 14.71 0.28 -5.18
C PHE A 59 15.93 1.21 -5.13
N ILE A 60 16.86 1.02 -4.20
CA ILE A 60 18.05 1.89 -4.03
C ILE A 60 19.29 1.09 -4.44
N ASP A 61 19.87 1.40 -5.60
CA ASP A 61 21.14 0.79 -6.04
C ASP A 61 22.30 1.28 -5.17
N SER A 62 22.56 0.53 -4.11
CA SER A 62 23.62 0.83 -3.15
C SER A 62 24.93 0.10 -3.43
N GLY A 63 25.02 -0.71 -4.49
CA GLY A 63 26.19 -1.55 -4.79
C GLY A 63 26.50 -2.54 -3.64
N ASP A 64 27.77 -2.71 -3.28
CA ASP A 64 28.21 -3.73 -2.30
C ASP A 64 27.85 -3.43 -0.83
N LYS A 65 27.27 -2.26 -0.53
CA LYS A 65 26.92 -1.86 0.84
C LYS A 65 25.42 -1.64 0.95
N PRO A 66 24.77 -2.02 2.06
CA PRO A 66 23.36 -1.73 2.26
C PRO A 66 23.05 -0.23 2.19
N ALA A 67 21.90 0.11 1.59
CA ALA A 67 21.49 1.48 1.30
C ALA A 67 21.50 2.42 2.52
N PHE A 68 21.19 1.89 3.71
CA PHE A 68 21.16 2.66 4.97
C PHE A 68 22.54 3.08 5.50
N ILE A 69 23.62 2.37 5.10
CA ILE A 69 25.01 2.74 5.43
C ILE A 69 25.55 3.73 4.41
N LYS A 70 25.29 3.49 3.12
CA LYS A 70 25.78 4.34 2.03
C LYS A 70 25.14 5.73 2.05
N TYR A 71 23.85 5.80 2.40
CA TYR A 71 23.07 7.04 2.42
C TYR A 71 22.48 7.30 3.81
N PRO A 72 23.22 7.94 4.74
CA PRO A 72 22.73 8.19 6.11
C PRO A 72 21.47 9.07 6.17
N MET A 73 21.22 9.87 5.13
CA MET A 73 20.00 10.66 4.99
C MET A 73 18.75 9.79 4.83
N VAL A 74 18.87 8.61 4.20
CA VAL A 74 17.76 7.66 4.04
C VAL A 74 17.34 7.12 5.40
N SER A 75 18.29 6.77 6.26
CA SER A 75 18.05 6.30 7.63
C SER A 75 17.37 7.37 8.50
N LEU A 76 17.79 8.63 8.37
CA LEU A 76 17.15 9.76 9.05
C LEU A 76 15.70 9.97 8.56
N PHE A 77 15.49 9.97 7.24
CA PHE A 77 14.17 10.09 6.63
C PHE A 77 13.23 8.98 7.12
N LEU A 78 13.69 7.73 7.14
CA LEU A 78 12.90 6.60 7.60
C LEU A 78 12.62 6.65 9.10
N GLY A 79 13.55 7.14 9.91
CA GLY A 79 13.30 7.36 11.34
C GLY A 79 12.17 8.37 11.57
N VAL A 80 12.18 9.48 10.84
CA VAL A 80 11.10 10.48 10.90
C VAL A 80 9.79 9.93 10.34
N PHE A 81 9.83 9.23 9.21
CA PHE A 81 8.67 8.61 8.59
C PHE A 81 8.03 7.57 9.51
N LEU A 82 8.83 6.71 10.14
CA LEU A 82 8.39 5.73 11.13
C LEU A 82 7.74 6.41 12.34
N PHE A 83 8.36 7.48 12.85
CA PHE A 83 7.80 8.26 13.95
C PHE A 83 6.42 8.83 13.58
N LEU A 84 6.26 9.35 12.36
CA LEU A 84 4.97 9.84 11.86
C LEU A 84 3.93 8.71 11.77
N LEU A 85 4.30 7.53 11.26
CA LEU A 85 3.40 6.37 11.21
C LEU A 85 2.94 5.94 12.61
N ILE A 86 3.88 5.85 13.57
CA ILE A 86 3.55 5.52 14.95
C ILE A 86 2.62 6.57 15.56
N ALA A 87 2.88 7.86 15.32
CA ALA A 87 2.03 8.94 15.81
C ALA A 87 0.61 8.85 15.24
N ILE A 88 0.47 8.60 13.93
CA ILE A 88 -0.82 8.41 13.27
C ILE A 88 -1.54 7.19 13.84
N GLU A 89 -0.86 6.06 14.03
CA GLU A 89 -1.43 4.84 14.60
C GLU A 89 -2.00 5.06 16.02
N ILE A 90 -1.28 5.81 16.86
CA ILE A 90 -1.73 6.17 18.21
C ILE A 90 -3.00 7.02 18.14
N VAL A 91 -3.06 7.99 17.21
CA VAL A 91 -4.23 8.85 17.02
C VAL A 91 -5.43 8.02 16.56
N ILE A 92 -5.26 7.17 15.55
CA ILE A 92 -6.32 6.29 15.05
C ILE A 92 -6.82 5.37 16.16
N SER A 93 -5.91 4.73 16.91
CA SER A 93 -6.27 3.88 18.06
C SER A 93 -7.05 4.63 19.14
N ALA A 94 -6.70 5.89 19.40
CA ALA A 94 -7.41 6.73 20.36
C ALA A 94 -8.81 7.11 19.86
N VAL A 95 -8.93 7.47 18.57
CA VAL A 95 -10.21 7.76 17.90
C VAL A 95 -11.10 6.53 17.92
N ASP A 96 -10.59 5.35 17.59
CA ASP A 96 -11.36 4.09 17.60
C ASP A 96 -11.88 3.78 19.00
N LYS A 97 -11.05 3.96 20.03
CA LYS A 97 -11.44 3.72 21.43
C LYS A 97 -12.54 4.68 21.89
N VAL A 98 -12.43 5.96 21.56
CA VAL A 98 -13.46 6.96 21.89
C VAL A 98 -14.73 6.66 21.10
N THR A 99 -14.61 6.38 19.81
CA THR A 99 -15.74 6.05 18.94
C THR A 99 -16.49 4.83 19.48
N TYR A 100 -15.78 3.77 19.84
CA TYR A 100 -16.37 2.56 20.44
C TYR A 100 -17.13 2.84 21.73
N GLN A 101 -16.63 3.75 22.57
CA GLN A 101 -17.31 4.14 23.82
C GLN A 101 -18.57 4.99 23.60
N LEU A 102 -18.64 5.71 22.48
CA LEU A 102 -19.79 6.52 22.09
C LEU A 102 -20.89 5.71 21.40
N LEU A 103 -20.61 4.48 20.96
CA LEU A 103 -21.61 3.58 20.36
C LEU A 103 -22.57 3.03 21.44
N SER A 104 -23.85 2.96 21.11
CA SER A 104 -24.84 2.23 21.90
C SER A 104 -24.58 0.71 21.84
N GLU A 105 -25.11 -0.04 22.80
CA GLU A 105 -24.93 -1.51 22.85
C GLU A 105 -25.45 -2.22 21.59
N GLU A 106 -26.50 -1.70 20.95
CA GLU A 106 -26.97 -2.20 19.65
C GLU A 106 -25.98 -1.93 18.50
N GLN A 107 -25.29 -0.79 18.53
CA GLN A 107 -24.29 -0.43 17.51
C GLN A 107 -22.98 -1.19 17.70
N LYS A 108 -22.56 -1.44 18.95
CA LYS A 108 -21.40 -2.29 19.26
C LYS A 108 -21.62 -3.71 18.75
N LYS A 109 -22.80 -4.28 19.01
CA LYS A 109 -23.15 -5.61 18.52
C LYS A 109 -23.12 -5.68 16.98
N LYS A 110 -23.61 -4.65 16.29
CA LYS A 110 -23.51 -4.56 14.82
C LYS A 110 -22.07 -4.42 14.32
N LEU A 111 -21.19 -3.74 15.06
CA LEU A 111 -19.78 -3.60 14.73
C LEU A 111 -19.03 -4.94 14.90
N GLU A 112 -19.29 -5.66 15.99
CA GLU A 112 -18.72 -7.00 16.24
C GLU A 112 -19.22 -8.03 15.22
N GLU A 113 -20.52 -7.99 14.88
CA GLU A 113 -21.08 -8.80 13.80
C GLU A 113 -20.41 -8.46 12.46
N ALA A 114 -20.15 -7.19 12.16
CA ALA A 114 -19.46 -6.80 10.94
C ALA A 114 -17.95 -7.17 10.92
N GLN A 115 -17.27 -7.11 12.07
CA GLN A 115 -15.85 -7.46 12.22
C GLN A 115 -15.61 -8.97 12.24
N SER A 116 -16.61 -9.77 12.60
CA SER A 116 -16.53 -11.25 12.63
C SER A 116 -16.79 -11.91 11.28
N LEU A 117 -17.36 -11.19 10.30
CA LEU A 117 -17.54 -11.70 8.95
C LEU A 117 -16.17 -11.86 8.26
N SER A 118 -15.92 -13.07 7.72
CA SER A 118 -14.77 -13.30 6.86
C SER A 118 -14.80 -12.39 5.62
N PHE A 119 -13.65 -12.10 5.04
CA PHE A 119 -13.53 -11.34 3.78
C PHE A 119 -14.44 -11.88 2.67
N THR A 120 -14.59 -13.20 2.58
CA THR A 120 -15.47 -13.90 1.63
C THR A 120 -16.96 -13.77 1.96
N GLU A 121 -17.29 -13.47 3.21
CA GLU A 121 -18.66 -13.29 3.69
C GLU A 121 -19.12 -11.83 3.63
N SER A 122 -18.19 -10.92 3.39
CA SER A 122 -18.46 -9.52 3.23
C SER A 122 -19.45 -9.25 2.09
N LYS A 123 -20.35 -8.27 2.31
CA LYS A 123 -21.37 -7.91 1.32
C LYS A 123 -20.76 -7.47 -0.02
N TRP A 124 -19.63 -6.79 0.01
CA TRP A 124 -18.96 -6.32 -1.20
C TRP A 124 -18.39 -7.48 -2.02
N TYR A 125 -17.78 -8.49 -1.37
CA TYR A 125 -17.24 -9.66 -2.06
C TYR A 125 -18.36 -10.50 -2.69
N LYS A 126 -19.43 -10.78 -1.92
CA LYS A 126 -20.62 -11.48 -2.42
C LYS A 126 -21.32 -10.72 -3.55
N SER A 127 -21.30 -9.39 -3.52
CA SER A 127 -21.83 -8.56 -4.61
C SER A 127 -21.01 -8.66 -5.89
N LEU A 128 -19.71 -8.93 -5.81
CA LEU A 128 -18.85 -9.11 -6.97
C LEU A 128 -18.99 -10.50 -7.58
N THR A 129 -19.10 -11.55 -6.76
CA THR A 129 -19.15 -12.93 -7.26
C THR A 129 -20.57 -13.41 -7.56
N ARG A 130 -21.57 -12.96 -6.78
CA ARG A 130 -22.96 -13.45 -6.83
C ARG A 130 -23.08 -14.97 -6.83
N SER A 131 -22.14 -15.67 -6.19
CA SER A 131 -22.13 -17.13 -6.09
C SER A 131 -23.17 -17.61 -5.07
N LYS A 132 -23.90 -18.70 -5.40
CA LYS A 132 -24.72 -19.43 -4.44
C LYS A 132 -23.86 -20.24 -3.46
N ALA A 133 -24.40 -20.52 -2.28
CA ALA A 133 -23.74 -21.36 -1.28
C ALA A 133 -23.81 -22.84 -1.67
N ILE A 134 -22.88 -23.65 -1.16
CA ILE A 134 -22.80 -25.10 -1.44
C ILE A 134 -24.09 -25.83 -1.03
N GLU A 135 -24.70 -25.40 0.07
CA GLU A 135 -25.94 -25.96 0.60
C GLU A 135 -27.15 -25.75 -0.34
N GLU A 136 -27.08 -24.74 -1.21
CA GLU A 136 -28.11 -24.37 -2.19
C GLU A 136 -27.76 -24.89 -3.61
N GLU A 137 -26.72 -25.71 -3.77
CA GLU A 137 -26.31 -26.23 -5.09
C GLU A 137 -27.39 -27.09 -5.74
N ALA A 138 -28.18 -27.81 -4.93
CA ALA A 138 -29.30 -28.60 -5.42
C ALA A 138 -30.34 -27.73 -6.17
N ASP A 139 -30.49 -26.46 -5.81
CA ASP A 139 -31.45 -25.54 -6.42
C ASP A 139 -30.97 -24.97 -7.77
N VAL A 140 -29.69 -25.12 -8.10
CA VAL A 140 -29.08 -24.69 -9.38
C VAL A 140 -28.50 -25.84 -10.18
N MET A 141 -28.72 -27.07 -9.74
CA MET A 141 -28.24 -28.25 -10.44
C MET A 141 -29.06 -28.47 -11.70
N LEU A 142 -28.40 -28.66 -12.85
CA LEU A 142 -29.07 -29.01 -14.09
C LEU A 142 -29.47 -30.50 -14.08
N ASP A 143 -30.56 -30.83 -14.78
CA ASP A 143 -31.16 -32.18 -14.80
C ASP A 143 -30.30 -33.24 -15.52
N HIS A 144 -29.18 -32.84 -16.13
CA HIS A 144 -28.35 -33.70 -16.97
C HIS A 144 -27.07 -34.10 -16.23
N ASP A 145 -26.71 -35.37 -16.35
CA ASP A 145 -25.51 -35.98 -15.78
C ASP A 145 -24.62 -36.50 -16.92
N TYR A 146 -23.39 -36.00 -16.97
CA TYR A 146 -22.40 -36.41 -17.95
C TYR A 146 -21.26 -37.13 -17.23
N ASP A 147 -21.25 -38.47 -17.30
CA ASP A 147 -20.19 -39.30 -16.71
C ASP A 147 -19.93 -39.01 -15.22
N GLY A 148 -20.99 -38.75 -14.46
CA GLY A 148 -20.91 -38.42 -13.03
C GLY A 148 -20.61 -36.95 -12.73
N ILE A 149 -20.46 -36.08 -13.74
CA ILE A 149 -20.32 -34.64 -13.59
C ILE A 149 -21.66 -33.97 -13.85
N LYS A 150 -22.09 -33.14 -12.90
CA LYS A 150 -23.30 -32.33 -13.00
C LYS A 150 -22.95 -30.85 -13.10
N GLU A 151 -23.66 -30.14 -13.95
CA GLU A 151 -23.44 -28.72 -14.20
C GLU A 151 -24.36 -27.86 -13.32
N LEU A 152 -23.90 -26.65 -12.98
CA LEU A 152 -24.63 -25.68 -12.17
C LEU A 152 -25.07 -24.49 -13.05
N ASP A 153 -26.35 -24.14 -12.98
CA ASP A 153 -26.93 -22.94 -13.60
C ASP A 153 -26.66 -21.68 -12.76
N ASN A 154 -25.38 -21.33 -12.61
CA ASN A 154 -24.95 -20.15 -11.89
C ASN A 154 -24.99 -18.90 -12.77
N VAL A 155 -25.40 -17.77 -12.19
CA VAL A 155 -25.27 -16.47 -12.86
C VAL A 155 -23.79 -16.10 -13.00
N LEU A 156 -23.44 -15.49 -14.14
CA LEU A 156 -22.08 -15.00 -14.38
C LEU A 156 -21.71 -13.92 -13.34
N PRO A 157 -20.48 -13.93 -12.80
CA PRO A 157 -20.02 -12.89 -11.89
C PRO A 157 -20.15 -11.49 -12.50
N PRO A 158 -20.80 -10.52 -11.84
CA PRO A 158 -20.98 -9.16 -12.37
C PRO A 158 -19.70 -8.48 -12.86
N TRP A 159 -18.58 -8.65 -12.16
CA TRP A 159 -17.30 -8.07 -12.56
C TRP A 159 -16.84 -8.61 -13.93
N TRP A 160 -17.10 -9.89 -14.21
CA TRP A 160 -16.74 -10.52 -15.47
C TRP A 160 -17.59 -9.97 -16.61
N VAL A 161 -18.89 -9.80 -16.37
CA VAL A 161 -19.82 -9.22 -17.35
C VAL A 161 -19.44 -7.77 -17.67
N TYR A 162 -19.12 -6.97 -16.65
CA TYR A 162 -18.65 -5.59 -16.87
C TYR A 162 -17.34 -5.54 -17.64
N LEU A 163 -16.39 -6.45 -17.35
CA LEU A 163 -15.14 -6.55 -18.11
C LEU A 163 -15.40 -6.86 -19.59
N PHE A 164 -16.28 -7.83 -19.86
CA PHE A 164 -16.68 -8.20 -21.22
C PHE A 164 -17.24 -6.99 -21.99
N TYR A 165 -18.18 -6.24 -21.40
CA TYR A 165 -18.70 -5.03 -22.02
C TYR A 165 -17.65 -3.92 -22.14
N GLY A 166 -16.73 -3.80 -21.18
CA GLY A 166 -15.59 -2.89 -21.26
C GLY A 166 -14.71 -3.19 -22.48
N CYS A 167 -14.41 -4.46 -22.76
CA CYS A 167 -13.69 -4.89 -23.95
C CYS A 167 -14.44 -4.54 -25.24
N VAL A 168 -15.77 -4.73 -25.27
CA VAL A 168 -16.60 -4.37 -26.43
C VAL A 168 -16.53 -2.85 -26.69
N VAL A 169 -16.68 -2.03 -25.66
CA VAL A 169 -16.58 -0.56 -25.79
C VAL A 169 -15.18 -0.14 -26.25
N PHE A 170 -14.12 -0.71 -25.67
CA PHE A 170 -12.76 -0.45 -26.10
C PHE A 170 -12.53 -0.80 -27.56
N ALA A 171 -13.02 -1.96 -28.01
CA ALA A 171 -12.90 -2.40 -29.40
C ALA A 171 -13.60 -1.44 -30.38
N VAL A 172 -14.79 -0.94 -30.02
CA VAL A 172 -15.52 0.05 -30.83
C VAL A 172 -14.73 1.36 -30.92
N ILE A 173 -14.23 1.87 -29.78
CA ILE A 173 -13.42 3.11 -29.74
C ILE A 173 -12.16 2.94 -30.59
N TYR A 174 -11.47 1.81 -30.45
CA TYR A 174 -10.26 1.50 -31.21
C TYR A 174 -10.54 1.48 -32.72
N LEU A 175 -11.60 0.78 -33.15
CA LEU A 175 -12.00 0.70 -34.55
C LEU A 175 -12.28 2.09 -35.10
N VAL A 176 -13.07 2.91 -34.40
CA VAL A 176 -13.36 4.28 -34.85
C VAL A 176 -12.08 5.11 -34.95
N ARG A 177 -11.23 5.08 -33.92
CA ARG A 177 -10.00 5.87 -33.89
C ARG A 177 -9.03 5.52 -35.02
N PHE A 178 -8.72 4.24 -35.20
CA PHE A 178 -7.66 3.82 -36.12
C PHE A 178 -8.18 3.51 -37.52
N HIS A 179 -9.39 2.99 -37.68
CA HIS A 179 -9.90 2.53 -38.98
C HIS A 179 -10.91 3.48 -39.62
N VAL A 180 -11.57 4.36 -38.85
CA VAL A 180 -12.53 5.35 -39.39
C VAL A 180 -11.90 6.75 -39.47
N VAL A 181 -11.34 7.23 -38.36
CA VAL A 181 -10.72 8.56 -38.30
C VAL A 181 -9.35 8.58 -38.97
N GLY A 182 -8.65 7.44 -38.99
CA GLY A 182 -7.33 7.32 -39.62
C GLY A 182 -6.26 8.07 -38.85
N ASP A 183 -6.12 7.75 -37.56
CA ASP A 183 -5.01 8.24 -36.72
C ASP A 183 -3.64 7.69 -37.18
N TYR A 184 -2.58 7.89 -36.40
CA TYR A 184 -1.23 7.45 -36.76
C TYR A 184 -1.14 5.93 -37.05
N THR A 185 -0.29 5.60 -38.02
CA THR A 185 0.02 4.23 -38.44
C THR A 185 1.26 3.68 -37.75
N GLN A 186 1.46 2.37 -37.85
CA GLN A 186 2.66 1.69 -37.31
C GLN A 186 3.96 2.22 -37.93
N GLU A 187 3.98 2.59 -39.21
CA GLU A 187 5.16 3.13 -39.88
C GLU A 187 5.51 4.52 -39.32
N GLN A 188 4.51 5.39 -39.14
CA GLN A 188 4.69 6.72 -38.56
C GLN A 188 5.17 6.66 -37.10
N GLU A 189 4.65 5.70 -36.31
CA GLU A 189 5.11 5.46 -34.95
C GLU A 189 6.59 5.04 -34.91
N TYR A 190 6.99 4.15 -35.84
CA TYR A 190 8.37 3.72 -35.98
C TYR A 190 9.30 4.88 -36.35
N GLU A 191 8.94 5.69 -37.35
CA GLU A 191 9.74 6.87 -37.73
C GLU A 191 9.91 7.84 -36.56
N MET A 192 8.85 8.08 -35.78
CA MET A 192 8.90 8.95 -34.61
C MET A 192 9.84 8.40 -33.53
N SER A 193 9.84 7.08 -33.30
CA SER A 193 10.77 6.43 -32.37
C SER A 193 12.23 6.54 -32.81
N LEU A 194 12.51 6.49 -34.12
CA LEU A 194 13.86 6.66 -34.65
C LEU A 194 14.37 8.09 -34.47
N VAL A 195 13.50 9.08 -34.69
CA VAL A 195 13.83 10.49 -34.47
C VAL A 195 14.12 10.76 -33.00
N GLU A 196 13.33 10.18 -32.09
CA GLU A 196 13.56 10.26 -30.66
C GLU A 196 14.90 9.62 -30.26
N ALA A 197 15.17 8.40 -30.73
CA ALA A 197 16.42 7.69 -30.47
C ALA A 197 17.65 8.44 -31.01
N GLN A 198 17.55 9.07 -32.19
CA GLN A 198 18.62 9.90 -32.75
C GLN A 198 18.88 11.13 -31.87
N LYS A 199 17.82 11.80 -31.41
CA LYS A 199 17.94 12.95 -30.52
C LYS A 199 18.60 12.57 -29.19
N GLU A 200 18.18 11.46 -28.58
CA GLU A 200 18.81 10.93 -27.37
C GLU A 200 20.28 10.59 -27.60
N HIS A 201 20.61 9.98 -28.75
CA HIS A 201 21.99 9.67 -29.11
C HIS A 201 22.85 10.93 -29.26
N GLU A 202 22.34 11.96 -29.93
CA GLU A 202 23.03 13.25 -30.05
C GLU A 202 23.22 13.95 -28.70
N GLU A 203 22.22 13.92 -27.83
CA GLU A 203 22.32 14.44 -26.46
C GLU A 203 23.38 13.68 -25.65
N TYR A 204 23.43 12.36 -25.79
CA TYR A 204 24.45 11.51 -25.18
C TYR A 204 25.86 11.85 -25.68
N LEU A 205 26.05 12.04 -27.00
CA LEU A 205 27.35 12.41 -27.58
C LEU A 205 27.80 13.82 -27.17
N LYS A 206 26.85 14.76 -27.02
CA LYS A 206 27.15 16.11 -26.49
C LYS A 206 27.54 16.05 -25.00
N ALA A 207 26.88 15.20 -24.22
CA ALA A 207 27.18 15.00 -22.81
C ALA A 207 28.50 14.22 -22.58
N ASN A 208 28.88 13.37 -23.53
CA ASN A 208 30.08 12.53 -23.50
C ASN A 208 30.91 12.71 -24.79
N PRO A 209 31.53 13.89 -24.99
CA PRO A 209 32.36 14.11 -26.16
C PRO A 209 33.53 13.12 -26.17
N ILE A 210 33.76 12.47 -27.32
CA ILE A 210 34.91 11.58 -27.49
C ILE A 210 36.18 12.43 -27.38
N GLN A 211 37.06 12.05 -26.46
CA GLN A 211 38.31 12.74 -26.13
C GLN A 211 39.42 12.46 -27.16
#